data_AF-A0A1L3MP72-F1
#
_entry.id   AF-A0A1L3MP72-F1
#
_cell.length_a   1.000
_cell.length_b   1.000
_cell.length_c   1.000
_cell.angle_alpha   90.00
_cell.angle_beta   90.00
_cell.angle_gamma   90.00
#
_symmetry.space_group_name_H-M   'P 1'
#
loop_
_entity.id
_entity.type
_entity.pdbx_description
1 polymer ?
#
loop_
_entity_poly.entity_id
_entity_poly.type
_entity_poly.pdbx_seq_one_letter_code
_entity_poly.pdbx_strand_id
1 'polypeptide(L)'
;MKQLYLSLKKAGLMFKGHTEQGEVDFIILETYENGTSTSVDINTLEVFFGDIEGNPTYKALSGSHTFKLEDTQYTRTAEEMGYQKYFDQWKKQGLLN
;
A
#
# COMPACT_ATOMS: atom_id res chain seq x y z
N MET A 1 -3.54 -6.68 -6.65
CA MET A 1 -3.98 -6.01 -5.42
C MET A 1 -4.99 -6.79 -4.58
N LYS A 2 -6.06 -7.37 -5.15
CA LYS A 2 -7.11 -8.08 -4.38
C LYS A 2 -6.61 -9.09 -3.32
N GLN A 3 -5.65 -9.94 -3.67
CA GLN A 3 -5.08 -10.93 -2.73
C GLN A 3 -4.34 -10.26 -1.56
N LEU A 4 -3.56 -9.22 -1.83
CA LEU A 4 -2.89 -8.42 -0.80
C LEU A 4 -3.91 -7.80 0.16
N TYR A 5 -4.96 -7.16 -0.36
CA TYR A 5 -5.99 -6.54 0.47
C TYR A 5 -6.73 -7.56 1.34
N LEU A 6 -6.98 -8.78 0.83
CA LEU A 6 -7.55 -9.85 1.64
C LEU A 6 -6.63 -10.25 2.81
N SER A 7 -5.32 -10.36 2.56
CA SER A 7 -4.33 -10.64 3.61
C SER A 7 -4.26 -9.52 4.65
N LEU A 8 -4.19 -8.26 4.21
CA LEU A 8 -4.14 -7.08 5.09
C LEU A 8 -5.42 -6.97 5.94
N LYS A 9 -6.60 -7.19 5.34
CA LYS A 9 -7.87 -7.18 6.06
C LYS A 9 -7.93 -8.29 7.12
N LYS A 10 -7.47 -9.50 6.80
CA LYS A 10 -7.39 -10.60 7.78
C LYS A 10 -6.43 -10.30 8.93
N ALA A 11 -5.36 -9.55 8.65
CA ALA A 11 -4.40 -9.09 9.64
C ALA A 11 -4.89 -7.89 10.48
N GLY A 12 -6.09 -7.36 10.22
CA GLY A 12 -6.62 -6.19 10.91
C GLY A 12 -5.95 -4.88 10.52
N LEU A 13 -5.23 -4.85 9.39
CA LEU A 13 -4.51 -3.68 8.90
C LEU A 13 -5.34 -2.80 7.97
N MET A 14 -6.66 -3.01 7.90
CA MET A 14 -7.56 -2.22 7.07
C MET A 14 -8.76 -1.73 7.86
N PHE A 15 -9.13 -0.48 7.64
CA PHE A 15 -10.29 0.15 8.27
C PHE A 15 -10.95 1.14 7.32
N LYS A 16 -12.23 1.45 7.57
CA LYS A 16 -12.96 2.46 6.82
C LYS A 16 -12.71 3.85 7.41
N GLY A 17 -12.43 4.82 6.56
CA GLY A 17 -12.30 6.23 6.92
C GLY A 17 -13.13 7.13 6.00
N HIS A 18 -13.34 8.37 6.41
CA HIS A 18 -14.01 9.38 5.59
C HIS A 18 -12.99 10.36 5.03
N THR A 19 -13.11 10.62 3.73
CA THR A 19 -12.39 11.67 3.01
C THR A 19 -13.40 12.66 2.43
N GLU A 20 -12.94 13.77 1.86
CA GLU A 20 -13.79 14.69 1.11
C GLU A 20 -14.50 14.03 -0.08
N GLN A 21 -13.98 12.89 -0.55
CA GLN A 21 -14.51 12.10 -1.67
C GLN A 21 -15.46 10.99 -1.21
N GLY A 22 -15.72 10.87 0.10
CA GLY A 22 -16.60 9.86 0.69
C GLY A 22 -15.87 8.83 1.54
N GLU A 23 -16.55 7.71 1.81
CA GLU A 23 -16.01 6.61 2.60
C GLU A 23 -15.04 5.77 1.76
N VAL A 24 -13.83 5.55 2.27
CA VAL A 24 -12.75 4.83 1.59
C VAL A 24 -12.06 3.89 2.58
N ASP A 25 -11.54 2.78 2.07
CA ASP A 25 -10.71 1.87 2.86
C ASP A 25 -9.27 2.42 2.98
N PHE A 26 -8.75 2.41 4.20
CA PHE A 26 -7.38 2.75 4.54
C PHE A 26 -6.59 1.50 4.93
N ILE A 27 -5.30 1.51 4.64
CA ILE A 27 -4.33 0.51 5.04
C ILE A 27 -3.41 1.11 6.10
N ILE A 28 -3.32 0.45 7.25
CA ILE A 28 -2.37 0.78 8.32
C ILE A 28 -0.98 0.33 7.87
N LEU A 29 -0.07 1.30 7.76
CA LEU A 29 1.32 1.08 7.38
C LEU A 29 2.19 0.80 8.62
N GLU A 30 1.98 1.57 9.68
CA GLU A 30 2.76 1.51 10.92
C GLU A 30 1.89 1.97 12.10
N THR A 31 2.03 1.31 13.25
CA THR A 31 1.40 1.71 14.52
C THR A 31 2.50 2.00 15.53
N TYR A 32 2.45 3.17 16.14
CA TYR A 32 3.43 3.65 17.10
C TYR A 32 3.04 3.23 18.53
N GLU A 33 4.01 3.25 19.46
CA GLU A 33 3.81 2.83 20.86
C GLU A 33 2.70 3.62 21.59
N ASN A 34 2.47 4.86 21.20
CA ASN A 34 1.42 5.72 21.74
C ASN A 34 0.01 5.43 21.17
N GLY A 35 -0.12 4.42 20.31
CA GLY A 35 -1.38 4.01 19.68
C GLY A 35 -1.76 4.79 18.43
N THR A 36 -0.98 5.80 18.00
CA THR A 36 -1.23 6.45 16.70
C THR A 36 -0.75 5.56 15.56
N SER A 37 -1.33 5.73 14.38
CA SER A 37 -0.95 4.96 13.19
C SER A 37 -0.78 5.84 11.98
N THR A 38 0.18 5.49 11.13
CA THR A 38 0.27 6.01 9.77
C THR A 38 -0.52 5.11 8.84
N SER A 39 -1.37 5.70 8.02
CA SER A 39 -2.21 4.97 7.07
C SER A 39 -2.19 5.64 5.70
N VAL A 40 -2.50 4.85 4.68
CA VAL A 40 -2.70 5.32 3.30
C VAL A 40 -4.06 4.83 2.81
N ASP A 41 -4.78 5.63 2.04
CA ASP A 41 -6.00 5.16 1.40
C ASP A 41 -5.68 4.20 0.22
N ILE A 42 -6.60 3.29 -0.07
CA ILE A 42 -6.43 2.33 -1.17
C ILE A 42 -6.20 3.04 -2.50
N ASN A 43 -6.89 4.15 -2.77
CA ASN A 43 -6.81 4.81 -4.08
C ASN A 43 -5.39 5.33 -4.33
N THR A 44 -4.75 5.94 -3.33
CA THR A 44 -3.34 6.36 -3.39
C THR A 44 -2.42 5.17 -3.66
N LEU A 45 -2.64 4.04 -2.97
CA LEU A 45 -1.82 2.85 -3.20
C LEU A 45 -2.03 2.26 -4.61
N GLU A 46 -3.26 2.25 -5.12
CA GLU A 46 -3.58 1.80 -6.47
C GLU A 46 -3.01 2.72 -7.55
N VAL A 47 -2.91 4.03 -7.30
CA VAL A 47 -2.21 4.94 -8.19
C VAL A 47 -0.73 4.57 -8.29
N PHE A 48 -0.05 4.35 -7.15
CA PHE A 48 1.39 4.07 -7.14
C PHE A 48 1.77 2.66 -7.61
N PHE A 49 0.93 1.67 -7.33
CA PHE A 49 1.24 0.25 -7.52
C PHE A 49 0.21 -0.51 -8.37
N GLY A 50 -0.63 0.21 -9.12
CA GLY A 50 -1.66 -0.39 -9.98
C GLY A 50 -1.09 -1.20 -11.14
N ASP A 51 0.16 -0.95 -11.54
CA ASP A 51 0.88 -1.69 -12.58
C ASP A 51 1.10 -3.18 -12.23
N ILE A 52 1.01 -3.54 -10.96
CA ILE A 52 1.17 -4.92 -10.46
C ILE A 52 -0.14 -5.52 -9.94
N GLU A 53 -1.30 -5.02 -10.38
CA GLU A 53 -2.61 -5.44 -9.87
C GLU A 53 -2.85 -6.96 -9.99
N GLY A 54 -2.32 -7.60 -11.03
CA GLY A 54 -2.47 -9.04 -11.24
C GLY A 54 -1.69 -9.92 -10.25
N ASN A 55 -0.56 -9.44 -9.71
CA ASN A 55 0.33 -10.26 -8.88
C ASN A 55 1.22 -9.42 -7.93
N PRO A 56 0.68 -8.91 -6.81
CA PRO A 56 1.41 -8.03 -5.90
C PRO A 56 2.33 -8.84 -4.95
N THR A 57 3.31 -9.55 -5.50
CA THR A 57 4.35 -10.23 -4.72
C THR A 57 5.26 -9.22 -4.05
N TYR A 58 6.00 -9.64 -3.02
CA TYR A 58 7.02 -8.78 -2.42
C TYR A 58 7.99 -8.21 -3.46
N LYS A 59 8.49 -9.06 -4.37
CA LYS A 59 9.44 -8.62 -5.41
C LYS A 59 8.83 -7.62 -6.37
N ALA A 60 7.54 -7.78 -6.71
CA ALA A 60 6.83 -6.85 -7.57
C ALA A 60 6.65 -5.49 -6.88
N LEU A 61 6.20 -5.50 -5.61
CA LEU A 61 6.00 -4.29 -4.80
C LEU A 61 7.30 -3.53 -4.53
N SER A 62 8.41 -4.23 -4.32
CA SER A 62 9.72 -3.61 -4.12
C SER A 62 10.40 -3.14 -5.41
N GLY A 63 9.73 -3.32 -6.55
CA GLY A 63 10.25 -2.99 -7.86
C GLY A 63 10.20 -1.49 -8.18
N SER A 64 10.43 -1.21 -9.45
CA SER A 64 10.20 0.11 -10.05
C SER A 64 8.78 0.16 -10.58
N HIS A 65 8.07 1.24 -10.25
CA HIS A 65 6.68 1.46 -10.62
C HIS A 65 6.56 2.70 -11.47
N THR A 66 5.72 2.60 -12.50
CA THR A 66 5.37 3.73 -13.34
C THR A 66 3.91 4.11 -13.10
N PHE A 67 3.70 5.34 -12.68
CA PHE A 67 2.38 5.88 -12.38
C PHE A 67 2.25 7.31 -12.89
N LYS A 68 1.00 7.77 -13.05
CA LYS A 68 0.69 9.13 -13.49
C LYS A 68 0.13 9.91 -12.30
N LEU A 69 0.72 11.08 -12.05
CA LEU A 69 0.14 12.10 -11.17
C LEU A 69 -0.19 13.30 -12.06
N GLU A 70 -1.47 13.67 -12.09
CA GLU A 70 -2.00 14.69 -13.01
C GLU A 70 -1.65 14.34 -14.48
N ASP A 71 -0.83 15.17 -15.13
CA ASP A 71 -0.35 14.98 -16.50
C ASP A 71 1.11 14.52 -16.62
N THR A 72 1.76 14.25 -15.49
CA THR A 72 3.14 13.81 -15.46
C THR A 72 3.24 12.33 -15.11
N GLN A 73 4.01 11.59 -15.91
CA GLN A 73 4.36 10.21 -15.63
C GLN A 73 5.67 10.14 -14.85
N TYR A 74 5.67 9.37 -13.77
CA TYR A 74 6.84 9.15 -12.93
C TYR A 74 7.22 7.68 -12.95
N THR A 75 8.52 7.41 -12.83
CA THR A 75 9.06 6.08 -12.57
C THR A 75 9.89 6.16 -11.29
N ARG A 76 9.49 5.40 -10.26
CA ARG A 76 10.13 5.40 -8.95
C ARG A 76 10.11 4.01 -8.33
N THR A 77 11.11 3.70 -7.52
CA THR A 77 11.11 2.48 -6.71
C THR A 77 10.28 2.66 -5.44
N ALA A 78 9.85 1.55 -4.82
CA ALA A 78 9.20 1.59 -3.51
C ALA A 78 10.07 2.23 -2.42
N GLU A 79 11.41 2.15 -2.54
CA GLU A 79 12.33 2.81 -1.62
C GLU A 79 12.30 4.33 -1.81
N GLU A 80 12.37 4.81 -3.05
CA GLU A 80 12.27 6.25 -3.36
C GLU A 80 10.92 6.86 -2.93
N MET A 81 9.85 6.06 -2.98
CA MET A 81 8.52 6.46 -2.50
C MET A 81 8.33 6.30 -0.98
N GLY A 82 9.29 5.71 -0.26
CA GLY A 82 9.23 5.49 1.19
C GLY A 82 8.35 4.31 1.64
N TYR A 83 7.94 3.44 0.72
CA TYR A 83 7.09 2.28 1.00
C TYR A 83 7.85 0.98 1.32
N GLN A 84 9.13 0.89 0.95
CA GLN A 84 9.90 -0.35 1.08
C GLN A 84 9.84 -0.95 2.50
N LYS A 85 9.96 -0.11 3.54
CA LYS A 85 9.90 -0.58 4.94
C LYS A 85 8.58 -1.29 5.29
N TYR A 86 7.45 -0.85 4.72
CA TYR A 86 6.15 -1.44 5.00
C TYR A 86 6.01 -2.79 4.29
N PHE A 87 6.54 -2.90 3.07
CA PHE A 87 6.55 -4.17 2.34
C PHE A 87 7.45 -5.21 3.01
N ASP A 88 8.60 -4.79 3.56
CA ASP A 88 9.45 -5.66 4.37
C ASP A 88 8.73 -6.16 5.63
N GLN A 89 7.96 -5.29 6.29
CA GLN A 89 7.15 -5.67 7.44
C GLN A 89 6.05 -6.68 7.06
N TRP A 90 5.29 -6.41 5.99
CA TRP A 90 4.23 -7.31 5.53
C TRP A 90 4.79 -8.67 5.09
N LYS A 91 5.98 -8.70 4.47
CA LYS A 91 6.67 -9.96 4.16
C LYS A 91 7.05 -10.72 5.42
N LYS A 92 7.62 -10.07 6.44
CA LYS A 92 7.96 -10.70 7.73
C LYS A 92 6.74 -11.26 8.45
N GLN A 93 5.57 -10.64 8.28
CA GLN A 93 4.30 -11.11 8.82
C GLN A 93 3.64 -12.21 7.97
N GLY A 94 4.24 -12.60 6.84
CA GLY A 94 3.69 -13.62 5.94
C GLY A 94 2.45 -13.15 5.16
N LEU A 95 2.27 -11.83 5.01
CA LEU A 95 1.14 -11.24 4.26
C LEU A 95 1.41 -11.14 2.76
N LEU A 96 2.69 -11.22 2.37
CA LEU A 96 3.17 -11.19 1.00
C LEU A 96 3.80 -12.54 0.63
N ASN A 97 3.48 -13.00 -0.58
CA ASN A 97 4.15 -14.13 -1.22
C ASN A 97 5.47 -13.70 -1.88
#